data_AF-A0A7C9DB67-F1
#
_entry.id   AF-A0A7C9DB67-F1
#
_cell.length_a   1.000
_cell.length_b   1.000
_cell.length_c   1.000
_cell.angle_alpha   90.00
_cell.angle_beta   90.00
_cell.angle_gamma   90.00
#
_symmetry.space_group_name_H-M   'P 1'
#
loop_
_entity.id
_entity.type
_entity.pdbx_description
1 polymer ?
#
loop_
_entity_poly.entity_id
_entity_poly.type
_entity_poly.pdbx_seq_one_letter_code
_entity_poly.pdbx_strand_id
1 'polypeptide(L)'
;CFVFGPIPVLKLYGAPYSVFVMWIDLVTYLHHHGHGEERLPWYRGKEWNFLRGGLTTLDRDYGVFNKIHHDIGTHVIHHLFPQIPHYHLVEATEAAKPVLGKYYKEP
;
A
#
# COMPACT_ATOMS: atom_id res chain seq x y z
N CYS A 1 36.73 25.76 0.12
CA CYS A 1 35.85 24.92 -0.70
C CYS A 1 34.87 24.20 0.22
N PHE A 2 33.58 24.52 0.13
CA PHE A 2 32.57 23.72 0.82
C PHE A 2 32.49 22.35 0.14
N VAL A 3 32.84 21.28 0.85
CA VAL A 3 32.68 19.90 0.38
C VAL A 3 31.19 19.53 0.27
N PHE A 4 30.33 20.21 1.02
CA PHE A 4 28.88 20.06 1.00
C PHE A 4 28.21 21.43 0.83
N GLY A 5 27.36 21.55 -0.18
CA GLY A 5 26.53 22.74 -0.46
C GLY A 5 25.08 22.34 -0.76
N PRO A 6 24.18 23.30 -1.00
CA PRO A 6 22.76 23.02 -1.20
C PRO A 6 22.50 22.07 -2.38
N ILE A 7 23.32 22.10 -3.43
CA ILE A 7 23.15 21.25 -4.61
C ILE A 7 23.41 19.76 -4.30
N PRO A 8 24.56 19.34 -3.71
CA PRO A 8 24.75 17.96 -3.25
C PRO A 8 23.66 17.48 -2.28
N VAL A 9 23.24 18.34 -1.33
CA VAL A 9 22.17 18.00 -0.37
C VAL A 9 20.84 17.74 -1.10
N LEU A 10 20.46 18.61 -2.03
CA LEU A 10 19.25 18.43 -2.82
C LEU A 10 19.30 17.15 -3.66
N LYS A 11 20.44 16.83 -4.27
CA LYS A 11 20.58 15.64 -5.13
C LYS A 11 20.59 14.33 -4.33
N LEU A 12 21.26 14.29 -3.18
CA LEU A 12 21.44 13.07 -2.39
C LEU A 12 20.28 12.80 -1.44
N TYR A 13 19.60 13.85 -0.97
CA TYR A 13 18.51 13.72 0.00
C TYR A 13 17.18 14.22 -0.54
N GLY A 14 17.15 15.43 -1.09
CA GLY A 14 15.90 16.07 -1.52
C GLY A 14 15.19 15.31 -2.63
N ALA A 15 15.88 15.05 -3.76
CA ALA A 15 15.28 14.37 -4.90
C ALA A 15 14.86 12.92 -4.57
N PRO A 16 15.69 12.07 -3.94
CA PRO A 16 15.27 10.73 -3.53
C PRO A 16 14.09 10.75 -2.55
N TYR A 17 14.10 11.66 -1.57
CA TYR A 17 13.00 11.82 -0.63
C TYR A 17 11.71 12.21 -1.33
N SER A 18 11.74 13.20 -2.23
CA SER A 18 10.56 13.61 -2.99
C SER A 18 10.01 12.49 -3.85
N VAL A 19 10.87 11.71 -4.53
CA VAL A 19 10.44 10.54 -5.30
C VAL A 19 9.79 9.50 -4.39
N PHE A 20 10.38 9.20 -3.25
CA PHE A 20 9.82 8.26 -2.28
C PHE A 20 8.46 8.73 -1.74
N VAL A 21 8.32 10.01 -1.36
CA VAL A 21 7.05 10.58 -0.89
C VAL A 21 5.98 10.53 -1.96
N MET A 22 6.29 10.96 -3.19
CA MET A 22 5.34 10.90 -4.31
C MET A 22 4.92 9.45 -4.60
N TRP A 23 5.87 8.51 -4.53
CA TRP A 23 5.59 7.10 -4.75
C TRP A 23 4.65 6.53 -3.68
N ILE A 24 4.96 6.73 -2.40
CA ILE A 24 4.13 6.24 -1.29
C ILE A 24 2.75 6.89 -1.29
N ASP A 25 2.65 8.19 -1.59
CA ASP A 25 1.37 8.87 -1.72
C ASP A 25 0.51 8.28 -2.85
N LEU A 26 1.12 8.03 -4.02
CA LEU A 26 0.44 7.41 -5.16
C LEU A 26 -0.10 6.02 -4.82
N VAL A 27 0.73 5.11 -4.31
CA VAL A 27 0.27 3.74 -3.99
C VAL A 27 -0.73 3.74 -2.85
N THR A 28 -0.56 4.59 -1.83
CA THR A 28 -1.54 4.76 -0.76
C THR A 28 -2.88 5.21 -1.33
N TYR A 29 -2.88 6.20 -2.23
CA TYR A 29 -4.10 6.64 -2.90
C TYR A 29 -4.76 5.47 -3.63
N LEU A 30 -4.01 4.75 -4.46
CA LEU A 30 -4.52 3.63 -5.28
C LEU A 30 -5.08 2.48 -4.44
N HIS A 31 -4.45 2.15 -3.31
CA HIS A 31 -4.91 1.07 -2.43
C HIS A 31 -6.10 1.48 -1.55
N HIS A 32 -6.33 2.78 -1.33
CA HIS A 32 -7.42 3.25 -0.48
C HIS A 32 -8.58 3.89 -1.26
N HIS A 33 -8.44 4.05 -2.58
CA HIS A 33 -9.47 4.64 -3.44
C HIS A 33 -9.72 3.79 -4.69
N GLY A 34 -10.91 3.19 -4.75
CA GLY A 34 -11.43 2.53 -5.95
C GLY A 34 -12.21 3.48 -6.87
N HIS A 35 -12.53 3.01 -8.07
CA HIS A 35 -13.34 3.74 -9.05
C HIS A 35 -14.70 3.06 -9.28
N GLY A 36 -15.73 3.83 -9.67
CA GLY A 36 -17.07 3.30 -9.94
C GLY A 36 -17.66 2.52 -8.74
N GLU A 37 -17.97 1.24 -8.96
CA GLU A 37 -18.54 0.33 -7.96
C GLU A 37 -17.53 -0.13 -6.88
N GLU A 38 -16.23 0.13 -7.08
CA GLU A 38 -15.16 -0.23 -6.14
C GLU A 38 -14.87 0.85 -5.09
N ARG A 39 -15.63 1.95 -5.07
CA ARG A 39 -15.42 3.03 -4.10
C ARG A 39 -15.51 2.50 -2.67
N LEU A 40 -14.47 2.76 -1.90
CA LEU A 40 -14.36 2.33 -0.52
C LEU A 40 -14.95 3.39 0.43
N PRO A 41 -15.73 2.98 1.45
CA PRO A 41 -16.23 3.90 2.46
C PRO A 41 -15.10 4.41 3.35
N TRP A 42 -15.14 5.68 3.70
CA TRP A 42 -14.20 6.27 4.66
C TRP A 42 -14.83 6.39 6.04
N TYR A 43 -14.57 5.40 6.90
CA TYR A 43 -15.11 5.36 8.26
C TYR A 43 -14.42 6.36 9.18
N ARG A 44 -15.19 7.00 10.06
CA ARG A 44 -14.71 7.99 11.04
C ARG A 44 -15.42 7.82 12.38
N GLY A 45 -14.78 8.29 13.46
CA GLY A 45 -15.36 8.26 14.80
C GLY A 45 -15.72 6.84 15.24
N LYS A 46 -16.96 6.65 15.73
CA LYS A 46 -17.44 5.36 16.23
C LYS A 46 -17.63 4.28 15.14
N GLU A 47 -17.71 4.68 13.88
CA GLU A 47 -17.85 3.74 12.76
C GLU A 47 -16.52 3.10 12.36
N TRP A 48 -15.40 3.69 12.77
CA TRP A 48 -14.06 3.19 12.44
C TRP A 48 -13.58 2.19 13.50
N ASN A 49 -12.99 1.09 13.02
CA ASN A 49 -12.17 0.19 13.81
C ASN A 49 -11.08 -0.42 12.92
N PHE A 50 -10.09 -1.08 13.52
CA PHE A 50 -8.95 -1.66 12.81
C PHE A 50 -9.37 -2.60 11.67
N LEU A 51 -10.29 -3.54 11.95
CA LEU A 51 -10.75 -4.52 10.98
C LEU A 51 -11.48 -3.87 9.79
N ARG A 52 -12.40 -2.93 10.07
CA ARG A 52 -13.09 -2.16 9.04
C ARG A 52 -12.10 -1.35 8.20
N GLY A 53 -11.11 -0.72 8.84
CA GLY A 53 -10.06 0.03 8.15
C GLY A 53 -9.25 -0.84 7.19
N GLY A 54 -8.79 -2.01 7.65
CA GLY A 54 -8.03 -2.95 6.83
C GLY A 54 -8.84 -3.51 5.66
N LEU A 55 -10.13 -3.84 5.88
CA LEU A 55 -11.02 -4.32 4.81
C LEU A 55 -11.48 -3.22 3.84
N THR A 56 -11.32 -1.94 4.19
CA THR A 56 -11.51 -0.81 3.25
C THR A 56 -10.23 -0.46 2.53
N THR A 57 -9.61 -1.47 1.93
CA THR A 57 -8.46 -1.36 1.04
C THR A 57 -8.65 -2.25 -0.18
N LEU A 58 -7.87 -1.99 -1.22
CA LEU A 58 -7.84 -2.74 -2.48
C LEU A 58 -6.43 -3.26 -2.68
N ASP A 59 -6.32 -4.54 -3.04
CA ASP A 59 -5.08 -5.06 -3.58
C ASP A 59 -4.86 -4.49 -5.00
N ARG A 60 -3.61 -4.44 -5.46
CA ARG A 60 -3.24 -3.91 -6.79
C ARG A 60 -2.19 -4.79 -7.45
N ASP A 61 -2.37 -5.06 -8.73
CA ASP A 61 -1.38 -5.76 -9.55
C ASP A 61 -0.61 -4.75 -10.41
N TYR A 62 0.67 -4.55 -10.08
CA TYR A 62 1.60 -3.72 -10.85
C TYR A 62 2.40 -4.55 -11.87
N GLY A 63 2.01 -5.81 -12.09
CA GLY A 63 2.63 -6.74 -13.03
C GLY A 63 4.09 -7.00 -12.70
N VAL A 64 4.97 -6.75 -13.67
CA VAL A 64 6.42 -6.99 -13.52
C VAL A 64 7.06 -6.18 -12.39
N PHE A 65 6.40 -5.12 -11.91
CA PHE A 65 6.91 -4.26 -10.83
C PHE A 65 6.55 -4.76 -9.42
N ASN A 66 5.69 -5.79 -9.25
CA ASN A 66 5.27 -6.26 -7.93
C ASN A 66 6.45 -6.58 -7.01
N LYS A 67 7.42 -7.36 -7.51
CA LYS A 67 8.60 -7.76 -6.73
C LYS A 67 9.56 -6.60 -6.42
N ILE A 68 9.61 -5.60 -7.29
CA ILE A 68 10.41 -4.37 -7.05
C ILE A 68 9.80 -3.58 -5.90
N HIS A 69 8.48 -3.62 -5.76
CA HIS A 69 7.75 -3.01 -4.66
C HIS A 69 7.53 -3.95 -3.47
N HIS A 70 8.27 -5.07 -3.38
CA HIS A 70 8.10 -6.03 -2.29
C HIS A 70 6.65 -6.52 -2.13
N ASP A 71 5.94 -6.69 -3.24
CA ASP A 71 4.55 -7.13 -3.28
C ASP A 71 3.60 -6.23 -2.46
N ILE A 72 3.87 -4.92 -2.44
CA ILE A 72 3.04 -3.89 -1.76
C ILE A 72 1.56 -3.94 -2.15
N GLY A 73 1.25 -4.51 -3.32
CA GLY A 73 -0.10 -4.73 -3.81
C GLY A 73 -0.93 -5.69 -2.97
N THR A 74 -0.33 -6.49 -2.09
CA THR A 74 -1.02 -7.37 -1.11
C THR A 74 -1.52 -6.61 0.12
N HIS A 75 -2.08 -5.42 -0.11
CA HIS A 75 -2.29 -4.38 0.89
C HIS A 75 -3.35 -4.77 1.94
N VAL A 76 -4.40 -5.51 1.56
CA VAL A 76 -5.44 -5.95 2.51
C VAL A 76 -4.84 -6.82 3.61
N ILE A 77 -4.07 -7.85 3.25
CA ILE A 77 -3.43 -8.74 4.22
C ILE A 77 -2.30 -8.04 4.96
N HIS A 78 -1.56 -7.17 4.30
CA HIS A 78 -0.58 -6.31 4.96
C HIS A 78 -1.21 -5.50 6.10
N HIS A 79 -2.40 -4.91 5.90
CA HIS A 79 -3.11 -4.17 6.94
C HIS A 79 -3.64 -5.07 8.06
N LEU A 80 -4.20 -6.23 7.73
CA LEU A 80 -4.78 -7.12 8.73
C LEU A 80 -3.70 -7.83 9.58
N PHE A 81 -2.56 -8.15 8.97
CA PHE A 81 -1.47 -8.92 9.57
C PHE A 81 -0.10 -8.32 9.22
N PRO A 82 0.21 -7.08 9.65
CA PRO A 82 1.46 -6.40 9.31
C PRO A 82 2.73 -7.10 9.83
N GLN A 83 2.57 -8.08 10.72
CA GLN A 83 3.65 -8.92 11.25
C GLN A 83 4.09 -10.01 10.26
N ILE A 84 3.27 -10.34 9.26
CA ILE A 84 3.66 -11.25 8.19
C ILE A 84 4.68 -10.52 7.31
N PRO A 85 5.89 -11.05 7.12
CA PRO A 85 6.89 -10.39 6.31
C PRO A 85 6.47 -10.39 4.84
N HIS A 86 6.89 -9.36 4.10
CA HIS A 86 6.43 -9.13 2.73
C HIS A 86 6.63 -10.32 1.78
N TYR A 87 7.69 -11.11 1.98
CA TYR A 87 7.99 -12.30 1.17
C TYR A 87 7.05 -13.49 1.41
N HIS A 88 6.16 -13.43 2.41
CA HIS A 88 5.06 -14.37 2.62
C HIS A 88 3.67 -13.75 2.39
N LEU A 89 3.57 -12.46 2.03
CA LEU A 89 2.26 -11.82 1.89
C LEU A 89 1.45 -12.39 0.73
N VAL A 90 2.09 -12.75 -0.39
CA VAL A 90 1.38 -13.37 -1.52
C VAL A 90 0.72 -14.69 -1.10
N GLU A 91 1.46 -15.54 -0.38
CA GLU A 91 0.94 -16.81 0.14
C GLU A 91 -0.21 -16.58 1.14
N ALA A 92 -0.03 -15.63 2.06
CA ALA A 92 -1.05 -15.27 3.04
C ALA A 92 -2.31 -14.69 2.39
N THR A 93 -2.17 -13.87 1.34
CA THR A 93 -3.28 -13.35 0.54
C THR A 93 -4.07 -14.47 -0.10
N GLU A 94 -3.41 -15.38 -0.82
CA GLU A 94 -4.11 -16.51 -1.46
C GLU A 94 -4.83 -17.41 -0.44
N ALA A 95 -4.24 -17.63 0.74
CA ALA A 95 -4.87 -18.38 1.82
C ALA A 95 -6.09 -17.65 2.43
N ALA A 96 -6.06 -16.32 2.47
CA ALA A 96 -7.12 -15.51 3.07
C ALA A 96 -8.29 -15.22 2.12
N LYS A 97 -8.07 -15.19 0.79
CA LYS A 97 -9.12 -14.98 -0.22
C LYS A 97 -10.40 -15.82 0.03
N PRO A 98 -10.34 -17.16 0.20
CA PRO A 98 -11.55 -17.95 0.43
C PRO A 98 -12.23 -17.66 1.78
N VAL A 99 -11.50 -17.19 2.78
CA VAL A 99 -12.03 -16.82 4.10
C VAL A 99 -12.75 -15.48 4.04
N LEU A 100 -12.16 -14.50 3.35
CA LEU A 100 -12.72 -13.16 3.17
C LEU A 100 -13.89 -13.17 2.17
N GLY A 101 -13.87 -14.07 1.18
CA GLY A 101 -14.94 -14.24 0.21
C GLY A 101 -15.32 -12.93 -0.47
N LYS A 102 -16.62 -12.58 -0.45
CA LYS A 102 -17.15 -11.34 -1.05
C LYS A 102 -16.58 -10.03 -0.47
N TYR A 103 -15.92 -10.10 0.69
CA TYR A 103 -15.31 -8.94 1.34
C TYR A 103 -13.88 -8.71 0.85
N TYR A 104 -13.26 -9.69 0.20
CA TYR A 104 -12.01 -9.48 -0.51
C TYR A 104 -12.26 -8.73 -1.81
N LYS A 105 -11.33 -7.85 -2.16
CA LYS A 105 -11.36 -7.07 -3.40
C LYS A 105 -10.15 -7.47 -4.22
N GLU A 106 -10.41 -8.12 -5.35
CA GLU A 106 -9.36 -8.57 -6.27
C GLU A 106 -8.63 -7.36 -6.89
N PRO A 107 -7.34 -7.54 -7.26
CA PRO A 107 -6.53 -6.53 -7.94
C PRO A 107 -7.06 -6.05 -9.30
#